data_AF-A0A3D5U9F4-F1
#
_entry.id   AF-A0A3D5U9F4-F1
#
_cell.length_a   1.000
_cell.length_b   1.000
_cell.length_c   1.000
_cell.angle_alpha   90.00
_cell.angle_beta   90.00
_cell.angle_gamma   90.00
#
_symmetry.space_group_name_H-M   'P 1'
#
loop_
_entity.id
_entity.type
_entity.pdbx_description
1 polymer ?
#
loop_
_entity_poly.entity_id
_entity_poly.type
_entity_poly.pdbx_seq_one_letter_code
_entity_poly.pdbx_strand_id
1 'polypeptide(L)'
;MKRIFLILSCLTAISLWAGNSIFSFDGYPVQYYGRDIYSLGMGDTGSSDVFRNNTAYANPAQSNLGNQTLFGTGLVFGYTGYKSRFNDSENSFRDNSADFPYFSISIPVKKHRFAFQFASYANGMVSNQTMIDSLTIERQEVDRYLYRADLIYSY
;
A
#
# COMPACT_ATOMS: atom_id res chain seq x y z
N MET A 1 8.49 39.56 -28.40
CA MET A 1 7.35 39.44 -27.46
C MET A 1 6.60 38.12 -27.59
N LYS A 2 5.95 37.80 -28.73
CA LYS A 2 5.18 36.55 -28.90
C LYS A 2 5.96 35.25 -28.58
N ARG A 3 7.23 35.19 -28.96
CA ARG A 3 8.11 34.02 -28.69
C ARG A 3 8.43 33.85 -27.20
N ILE A 4 8.61 34.95 -26.47
CA ILE A 4 8.92 34.93 -25.03
C ILE A 4 7.69 34.47 -24.23
N PHE A 5 6.51 34.95 -24.60
CA PHE A 5 5.25 34.50 -24.00
C PHE A 5 5.01 33.00 -24.18
N LEU A 6 5.34 32.48 -25.37
CA LEU A 6 5.21 31.05 -25.67
C LEU A 6 6.19 30.20 -24.84
N ILE A 7 7.44 30.66 -24.68
CA ILE A 7 8.44 29.98 -23.83
C ILE A 7 8.00 29.96 -22.37
N LEU A 8 7.51 31.09 -21.84
CA LEU A 8 7.00 31.18 -20.47
C LEU A 8 5.78 30.27 -20.25
N SER A 9 4.89 30.19 -21.23
CA SER A 9 3.71 29.30 -21.19
C SER A 9 4.10 27.82 -21.21
N CYS A 10 5.13 27.45 -21.96
CA CYS A 10 5.65 26.08 -21.94
C CYS A 10 6.31 25.72 -20.60
N LEU A 11 7.03 26.66 -19.99
CA LEU A 11 7.68 26.44 -18.69
C LEU A 11 6.65 26.27 -17.56
N THR A 12 5.56 27.03 -17.56
CA THR A 12 4.47 26.87 -16.57
C THR A 12 3.62 25.63 -16.83
N ALA A 13 3.49 25.18 -18.09
CA ALA A 13 2.83 23.92 -18.40
C ALA A 13 3.59 22.71 -17.81
N ILE A 14 4.93 22.75 -17.75
CA ILE A 14 5.74 21.69 -17.14
C ILE A 14 5.51 21.62 -15.63
N SER A 15 5.33 22.76 -14.94
CA SER A 15 5.05 22.76 -13.50
C SER A 15 3.65 22.22 -13.15
N LEU A 16 2.68 22.32 -14.07
CA LEU A 16 1.34 21.74 -13.87
C LEU A 16 1.36 20.20 -13.91
N TRP A 17 2.36 19.59 -14.54
CA TRP A 17 2.54 18.13 -14.57
C TRP A 17 3.25 17.58 -13.32
N ALA A 18 3.81 18.45 -12.47
CA ALA A 18 4.40 18.06 -11.19
C ALA A 18 3.37 17.92 -10.05
N GLY A 19 2.09 18.24 -10.30
CA GLY A 19 1.05 18.38 -9.28
C GLY A 19 0.30 17.10 -8.91
N ASN A 20 0.35 16.05 -9.73
CA ASN A 20 -0.09 14.73 -9.31
C ASN A 20 1.16 13.99 -8.85
N SER A 21 1.36 13.92 -7.53
CA SER A 21 2.42 13.10 -6.99
C SER A 21 2.32 11.72 -7.64
N ILE A 22 3.41 11.23 -8.22
CA ILE A 22 3.50 9.84 -8.70
C ILE A 22 3.29 8.86 -7.52
N PHE A 23 3.35 9.39 -6.29
CA PHE A 23 3.05 8.74 -5.02
C PHE A 23 1.67 9.12 -4.43
N SER A 24 0.82 9.83 -5.18
CA SER A 24 -0.57 10.08 -4.78
C SER A 24 -1.34 8.79 -4.92
N PHE A 25 -1.68 8.19 -3.77
CA PHE A 25 -2.46 6.97 -3.72
C PHE A 25 -3.82 7.14 -4.41
N ASP A 26 -4.48 8.28 -4.20
CA ASP A 26 -5.86 8.49 -4.66
C ASP A 26 -6.01 8.44 -6.18
N GLY A 27 -6.85 7.50 -6.64
CA GLY A 27 -7.24 7.34 -8.03
C GLY A 27 -6.44 6.32 -8.83
N TYR A 28 -5.41 5.68 -8.26
CA TYR A 28 -4.70 4.59 -8.93
C TYR A 28 -5.45 3.25 -8.79
N PRO A 29 -5.67 2.49 -9.88
CA PRO A 29 -6.31 1.17 -9.81
C PRO A 29 -5.46 0.12 -9.05
N VAL A 30 -4.22 0.47 -8.71
CA VAL A 30 -3.20 -0.38 -8.07
C VAL A 30 -2.92 0.08 -6.62
N GLN A 31 -3.78 0.95 -6.06
CA GLN A 31 -3.73 1.36 -4.66
C GLN A 31 -3.70 0.10 -3.78
N TYR A 32 -2.70 -0.04 -2.88
CA TYR A 32 -2.54 -1.18 -1.95
C TYR A 32 -2.04 -2.52 -2.53
N TYR A 33 -1.46 -2.52 -3.73
CA TYR A 33 -0.80 -3.71 -4.31
C TYR A 33 0.62 -3.93 -3.75
N GLY A 34 1.26 -2.86 -3.29
CA GLY A 34 2.63 -2.81 -2.80
C GLY A 34 2.81 -3.33 -1.38
N ARG A 35 2.45 -4.59 -1.11
CA ARG A 35 2.35 -5.10 0.28
C ARG A 35 3.66 -5.50 0.95
N ASP A 36 4.78 -5.37 0.25
CA ASP A 36 6.08 -5.50 0.91
C ASP A 36 6.53 -4.13 1.44
N ILE A 37 7.41 -4.14 2.44
CA ILE A 37 7.92 -2.88 3.05
C ILE A 37 8.54 -1.95 2.01
N TYR A 38 9.16 -2.51 0.97
CA TYR A 38 9.81 -1.72 -0.07
C TYR A 38 8.78 -0.91 -0.86
N SER A 39 7.70 -1.55 -1.34
CA SER A 39 6.64 -0.85 -2.05
C SER A 39 5.83 0.06 -1.15
N LEU A 40 5.56 -0.33 0.11
CA LEU A 40 4.93 0.57 1.10
C LEU A 40 5.76 1.85 1.27
N GLY A 41 7.09 1.75 1.36
CA GLY A 41 8.00 2.88 1.46
C GLY A 41 8.06 3.76 0.20
N MET A 42 7.70 3.19 -0.96
CA MET A 42 7.60 3.89 -2.24
C MET A 42 6.17 4.37 -2.56
N GLY A 43 5.28 4.43 -1.57
CA GLY A 43 3.89 4.86 -1.80
C GLY A 43 3.08 3.85 -2.62
N ASP A 44 3.20 2.56 -2.30
CA ASP A 44 2.64 1.42 -3.05
C ASP A 44 3.12 1.26 -4.50
N THR A 45 4.19 1.97 -4.89
CA THR A 45 4.83 1.82 -6.21
C THR A 45 6.01 0.84 -6.17
N GLY A 46 6.73 0.68 -7.28
CA GLY A 46 7.97 -0.14 -7.33
C GLY A 46 7.81 -1.56 -7.91
N SER A 47 6.63 -1.95 -8.39
CA SER A 47 6.41 -3.26 -9.07
C SER A 47 7.31 -3.51 -10.29
N SER A 48 7.91 -2.47 -10.84
CA SER A 48 8.85 -2.54 -11.97
C SER A 48 10.27 -2.14 -11.60
N ASP A 49 10.56 -1.85 -10.32
CA ASP A 49 11.90 -1.51 -9.88
C ASP A 49 12.78 -2.75 -9.81
N VAL A 50 13.73 -2.87 -10.73
CA VAL A 50 14.65 -4.02 -10.84
C VAL A 50 15.75 -4.01 -9.78
N PHE A 51 15.94 -2.91 -9.05
CA PHE A 51 16.96 -2.80 -8.00
C PHE A 51 16.46 -3.26 -6.64
N ARG A 52 15.19 -3.65 -6.54
CA ARG A 52 14.63 -4.14 -5.29
C ARG A 52 15.21 -5.50 -4.91
N ASN A 53 15.68 -5.62 -3.68
CA ASN A 53 16.11 -6.89 -3.12
C ASN A 53 14.92 -7.78 -2.71
N ASN A 54 13.76 -7.18 -2.49
CA ASN A 54 12.53 -7.88 -2.14
C ASN A 54 11.56 -7.81 -3.31
N THR A 55 11.27 -8.95 -3.93
CA THR A 55 10.37 -9.03 -5.09
C THR A 55 8.95 -9.23 -4.59
N ALA A 56 8.15 -8.17 -4.65
CA ALA A 56 6.77 -8.18 -4.18
C ALA A 56 5.78 -8.81 -5.17
N TYR A 57 4.63 -9.21 -4.64
CA TYR A 57 3.42 -9.71 -5.31
C TYR A 57 3.03 -9.00 -6.61
N ALA A 58 3.27 -7.69 -6.73
CA ALA A 58 2.82 -6.91 -7.87
C ALA A 58 3.46 -7.34 -9.20
N ASN A 59 4.62 -8.00 -9.18
CA ASN A 59 5.27 -8.47 -10.40
C ASN A 59 6.10 -9.75 -10.17
N PRO A 60 5.51 -10.93 -10.37
CA PRO A 60 6.20 -12.21 -10.26
C PRO A 60 7.46 -12.33 -11.13
N ALA A 61 7.52 -11.62 -12.26
CA ALA A 61 8.67 -11.65 -13.16
C ALA A 61 9.95 -11.13 -12.51
N GLN A 62 9.82 -10.24 -11.50
CA GLN A 62 10.99 -9.74 -10.77
C GLN A 62 11.67 -10.83 -9.93
N SER A 63 10.95 -11.90 -9.57
CA SER A 63 11.52 -13.05 -8.86
C SER A 63 12.69 -13.69 -9.64
N ASN A 64 12.70 -13.57 -10.98
CA ASN A 64 13.71 -14.17 -11.83
C ASN A 64 14.99 -13.33 -12.01
N LEU A 65 15.08 -12.13 -11.41
CA LEU A 65 16.22 -11.23 -11.60
C LEU A 65 17.53 -11.75 -10.98
N GLY A 66 17.46 -12.68 -10.03
CA GLY A 66 18.64 -13.24 -9.36
C GLY A 66 18.50 -14.72 -9.04
N ASN A 67 19.65 -15.40 -8.86
CA ASN A 67 19.72 -16.82 -8.47
C ASN A 67 19.93 -16.99 -6.95
N GLN A 68 19.33 -16.13 -6.15
CA GLN A 68 19.43 -16.15 -4.69
C GLN A 68 18.09 -16.52 -4.07
N THR A 69 18.13 -17.23 -2.94
CA THR A 69 16.96 -17.41 -2.09
C THR A 69 16.62 -16.07 -1.45
N LEU A 70 15.41 -15.59 -1.67
CA LEU A 70 14.93 -14.33 -1.10
C LEU A 70 13.95 -14.64 0.03
N PHE A 71 14.14 -13.97 1.14
CA PHE A 71 13.25 -14.02 2.30
C PHE A 71 12.96 -12.59 2.75
N GLY A 72 11.68 -12.29 3.00
CA GLY A 72 11.24 -10.98 3.44
C GLY A 72 10.02 -11.08 4.33
N THR A 73 10.02 -10.33 5.42
CA THR A 73 8.86 -10.19 6.30
C THR A 73 8.86 -8.78 6.88
N GLY A 74 7.74 -8.36 7.45
CA GLY A 74 7.63 -7.06 8.11
C GLY A 74 6.71 -7.06 9.30
N LEU A 75 6.78 -5.98 10.08
CA LEU A 75 5.79 -5.59 11.08
C LEU A 75 5.55 -4.09 10.90
N VAL A 76 4.28 -3.69 10.88
CA VAL A 76 3.89 -2.28 10.83
C VAL A 76 3.29 -1.93 12.17
N PHE A 77 3.93 -0.99 12.86
CA PHE A 77 3.42 -0.42 14.10
C PHE A 77 3.02 1.01 13.86
N GLY A 78 1.88 1.42 14.39
CA GLY A 78 1.45 2.79 14.25
C GLY A 78 0.06 3.03 14.78
N TYR A 79 -0.58 4.01 14.17
CA TYR A 79 -1.92 4.41 14.52
C TYR A 79 -2.72 4.58 13.25
N THR A 80 -3.92 4.00 13.22
CA THR A 80 -4.86 4.16 12.12
C THR A 80 -5.81 5.28 12.50
N GLY A 81 -5.70 6.41 11.81
CA GLY A 81 -6.65 7.51 11.93
C GLY A 81 -7.79 7.33 10.93
N TYR A 82 -9.03 7.47 11.38
CA TYR A 82 -10.20 7.45 10.50
C TYR A 82 -11.24 8.44 10.98
N LYS A 83 -12.11 8.81 10.05
CA LYS A 83 -13.12 9.84 10.25
C LYS A 83 -14.49 9.24 10.02
N SER A 84 -15.40 9.50 10.94
CA SER A 84 -16.81 9.14 10.83
C SER A 84 -17.63 10.41 10.75
N ARG A 85 -18.58 10.47 9.82
CA ARG A 85 -19.49 11.61 9.68
C ARG A 85 -20.87 11.19 10.13
N PHE A 86 -21.41 11.91 11.11
CA PHE A 86 -22.76 11.71 11.63
C PHE A 86 -23.42 13.07 11.87
N ASN A 87 -24.62 13.27 11.31
CA ASN A 87 -25.43 14.50 11.44
C ASN A 87 -24.62 15.80 11.30
N ASP A 88 -23.94 15.98 10.15
CA ASP A 88 -23.08 17.14 9.82
C ASP A 88 -21.88 17.41 10.77
N SER A 89 -21.65 16.54 11.75
CA SER A 89 -20.44 16.53 12.57
C SER A 89 -19.44 15.48 12.06
N GLU A 90 -18.17 15.88 11.94
CA GLU A 90 -17.08 14.99 11.58
C GLU A 90 -16.27 14.66 12.83
N ASN A 91 -16.30 13.38 13.22
CA ASN A 91 -15.55 12.89 14.36
C ASN A 91 -14.30 12.17 13.88
N SER A 92 -13.16 12.49 14.48
CA SER A 92 -11.86 11.88 14.18
C SER A 92 -11.50 10.89 15.28
N PHE A 93 -11.15 9.68 14.89
CA PHE A 93 -10.75 8.61 15.79
C PHE A 93 -9.34 8.13 15.45
N ARG A 94 -8.66 7.57 16.44
CA ARG A 94 -7.29 7.08 16.31
C ARG A 94 -7.16 5.79 17.10
N ASP A 95 -6.92 4.70 16.39
CA ASP A 95 -6.71 3.39 16.98
C ASP A 95 -5.25 2.96 16.87
N ASN A 96 -4.78 2.19 17.85
CA ASN A 96 -3.46 1.57 17.82
C ASN A 96 -3.49 0.42 16.80
N SER A 97 -2.52 0.41 15.89
CA SER A 97 -2.37 -0.66 14.89
C SER A 97 -1.02 -1.36 15.08
N ALA A 98 -1.07 -2.69 15.11
CA ALA A 98 0.08 -3.57 15.06
C ALA A 98 -0.23 -4.65 14.03
N ASP A 99 0.19 -4.42 12.80
CA ASP A 99 -0.19 -5.23 11.65
C ASP A 99 0.98 -6.07 11.15
N PHE A 100 0.65 -7.29 10.75
CA PHE A 100 1.56 -8.16 10.00
C PHE A 100 1.35 -7.92 8.50
N PRO A 101 2.16 -7.07 7.84
CA PRO A 101 1.95 -6.71 6.44
C PRO A 101 2.14 -7.89 5.50
N TYR A 102 3.24 -8.63 5.64
CA TYR A 102 3.59 -9.72 4.75
C TYR A 102 4.72 -10.61 5.28
N PHE A 103 4.77 -11.80 4.67
CA PHE A 103 5.83 -12.81 4.67
C PHE A 103 6.03 -13.26 3.23
N SER A 104 7.26 -13.41 2.78
CA SER A 104 7.62 -13.89 1.44
C SER A 104 8.87 -14.73 1.50
N ILE A 105 8.85 -15.86 0.81
CA ILE A 105 10.01 -16.71 0.57
C ILE A 105 10.05 -17.11 -0.89
N SER A 106 11.23 -17.11 -1.49
CA SER A 106 11.43 -17.41 -2.90
C SER A 106 12.72 -18.17 -3.09
N ILE A 107 12.64 -19.39 -3.59
CA ILE A 107 13.74 -20.35 -3.70
C ILE A 107 13.96 -20.68 -5.18
N PRO A 108 15.13 -20.33 -5.75
CA PRO A 108 15.50 -20.78 -7.08
C PRO A 108 16.03 -22.21 -7.04
N VAL A 109 15.59 -23.02 -8.01
CA VAL A 109 16.06 -24.39 -8.27
C VAL A 109 16.44 -24.49 -9.75
N LYS A 110 17.73 -24.30 -10.04
CA LYS A 110 18.26 -24.17 -11.42
C LYS A 110 17.59 -23.00 -12.15
N LYS A 111 16.87 -23.26 -13.24
CA LYS A 111 16.10 -22.27 -14.00
C LYS A 111 14.69 -22.07 -13.45
N HIS A 112 14.23 -22.95 -12.56
CA HIS A 112 12.91 -22.83 -11.95
C HIS A 112 13.00 -22.00 -10.68
N ARG A 113 11.88 -21.40 -10.30
CA ARG A 113 11.77 -20.68 -9.05
C ARG A 113 10.40 -20.89 -8.44
N PHE A 114 10.41 -21.21 -7.16
CA PHE A 114 9.22 -21.41 -6.34
C PHE A 114 9.17 -20.32 -5.30
N ALA A 115 8.05 -19.62 -5.22
CA ALA A 115 7.84 -18.61 -4.22
C ALA A 115 6.51 -18.85 -3.50
N PHE A 116 6.52 -18.53 -2.22
CA PHE A 116 5.35 -18.52 -1.37
C PHE A 116 5.28 -17.17 -0.68
N GLN A 117 4.10 -16.59 -0.68
CA GLN A 117 3.85 -15.31 -0.04
C GLN A 117 2.58 -15.37 0.78
N PHE A 118 2.58 -14.67 1.90
CA PHE A 118 1.44 -14.46 2.77
C PHE A 118 1.38 -12.98 3.12
N ALA A 119 0.27 -12.31 2.85
CA ALA A 119 0.12 -10.87 3.09
C ALA A 119 -1.26 -10.52 3.64
N SER A 120 -1.32 -9.49 4.49
CA SER A 120 -2.57 -8.90 4.94
C SER A 120 -3.30 -8.28 3.75
N TYR A 121 -4.58 -8.64 3.56
CA TYR A 121 -5.49 -8.04 2.58
C TYR A 121 -6.36 -6.95 3.14
N ALA A 122 -6.89 -7.18 4.33
CA ALA A 122 -7.49 -6.12 5.11
C ALA A 122 -7.32 -6.51 6.58
N ASN A 123 -6.46 -5.78 7.27
CA ASN A 123 -6.28 -5.89 8.70
C ASN A 123 -6.68 -4.58 9.35
N GLY A 124 -7.38 -4.68 10.48
CA GLY A 124 -7.76 -3.54 11.28
C GLY A 124 -8.93 -3.88 12.17
N MET A 125 -8.79 -3.49 13.44
CA MET A 125 -9.88 -3.46 14.39
C MET A 125 -10.29 -2.00 14.55
N VAL A 126 -11.53 -1.71 14.19
CA VAL A 126 -12.22 -0.45 14.50
C VAL A 126 -13.12 -0.77 15.66
N SER A 127 -13.00 -0.06 16.78
CA SER A 127 -13.90 -0.23 17.93
C SER A 127 -14.14 1.12 18.58
N ASN A 128 -15.19 1.80 18.12
CA ASN A 128 -15.58 3.10 18.63
C ASN A 128 -16.97 3.10 19.22
N GLN A 129 -17.14 4.05 20.13
CA GLN A 129 -18.39 4.33 20.76
C GLN A 129 -18.62 5.84 20.82
N THR A 130 -19.76 6.28 20.32
CA THR A 130 -20.19 7.69 20.39
C THR A 130 -21.58 7.77 21.00
N MET A 131 -21.79 8.69 21.94
CA MET A 131 -23.14 8.94 22.47
C MET A 131 -23.90 9.81 21.46
N ILE A 132 -25.06 9.32 21.01
CA ILE A 132 -25.96 10.09 20.13
C ILE A 132 -26.83 11.01 20.98
N ASP A 133 -27.28 10.52 22.14
CA ASP A 133 -28.04 11.25 23.15
C ASP A 133 -27.78 10.62 24.54
N SER A 134 -28.32 11.21 25.60
CA SER A 134 -28.22 10.81 27.01
C SER A 134 -28.55 9.33 27.28
N LEU A 135 -29.30 8.69 26.38
CA LEU A 135 -29.80 7.31 26.50
C LEU A 135 -29.36 6.39 25.35
N THR A 136 -28.76 6.92 24.28
CA THR A 136 -28.51 6.15 23.05
C THR A 136 -27.05 6.23 22.65
N ILE A 137 -26.48 5.07 22.38
CA ILE A 137 -25.07 4.91 22.08
C ILE A 137 -24.93 4.28 20.69
N GLU A 138 -24.12 4.89 19.84
CA GLU A 138 -23.64 4.28 18.60
C GLU A 138 -22.35 3.51 18.90
N ARG A 139 -22.31 2.23 18.53
CA ARG A 139 -21.09 1.42 18.56
C ARG A 139 -20.72 1.04 17.14
N GLN A 140 -19.55 1.46 16.69
CA GLN A 140 -18.99 1.08 15.40
C GLN A 140 -17.84 0.10 15.67
N GLU A 141 -18.07 -1.16 15.37
CA GLU A 141 -17.07 -2.20 15.53
C GLU A 141 -16.89 -2.98 14.22
N VAL A 142 -15.65 -3.05 13.75
CA VAL A 142 -15.27 -3.86 12.60
C VAL A 142 -14.00 -4.59 12.97
N ASP A 143 -14.07 -5.91 12.96
CA ASP A 143 -12.92 -6.78 13.03
C ASP A 143 -12.67 -7.38 11.64
N ARG A 144 -11.59 -6.96 10.97
CA ARG A 144 -11.18 -7.51 9.68
C ARG A 144 -9.76 -8.06 9.82
N TYR A 145 -9.63 -9.37 9.63
CA TYR A 145 -8.37 -10.08 9.45
C TYR A 145 -8.44 -10.95 8.20
N LEU A 146 -8.38 -10.29 7.03
CA LEU A 146 -8.34 -10.96 5.74
C LEU A 146 -6.90 -11.10 5.31
N TYR A 147 -6.45 -12.33 5.12
CA TYR A 147 -5.12 -12.62 4.60
C TYR A 147 -5.19 -13.27 3.23
N ARG A 148 -4.13 -13.07 2.46
CA ARG A 148 -3.93 -13.64 1.13
C ARG A 148 -2.67 -14.48 1.16
N ALA A 149 -2.77 -15.71 0.68
CA ALA A 149 -1.64 -16.59 0.45
C ALA A 149 -1.51 -16.84 -1.06
N ASP A 150 -0.30 -16.71 -1.59
CA ASP A 150 0.00 -16.94 -3.00
C ASP A 150 1.16 -17.93 -3.13
N LEU A 151 1.01 -18.85 -4.08
CA LEU A 151 2.08 -19.74 -4.51
C LEU A 151 2.44 -19.37 -5.95
N ILE A 152 3.69 -19.01 -6.16
CA ILE A 152 4.19 -18.45 -7.41
C ILE A 152 5.25 -19.41 -7.96
N TYR A 153 5.13 -19.70 -9.25
CA TYR A 153 6.12 -20.46 -9.99
C TYR A 153 6.57 -19.67 -11.21
N SER A 154 7.88 -19.62 -11.44
CA SER A 154 8.48 -18.97 -12.61
C SER A 154 9.67 -19.79 -13.14
N TYR A 155 9.95 -19.66 -14.43
CA TYR A 155 11.03 -20.33 -15.16
C TYR A 155 11.62 -19.41 -16.21
#